data_AF-A0A4U9IXY6-F1
#
_entry.id   AF-A0A4U9IXY6-F1
#
_cell.length_a   1.000
_cell.length_b   1.000
_cell.length_c   1.000
_cell.angle_alpha   90.00
_cell.angle_beta   90.00
_cell.angle_gamma   90.00
#
_symmetry.space_group_name_H-M   'P 1'
#
loop_
_entity.id
_entity.type
_entity.pdbx_description
1 polymer ?
#
loop_
_entity_poly.entity_id
_entity_poly.type
_entity_poly.pdbx_seq_one_letter_code
_entity_poly.pdbx_strand_id
1 'polypeptide(L)'
;MFASFIIMFFRYWHHNLINRDDIFWAKNIRKIVVNEEVGDTGRYNFGQKCVFWAAIIFLVLLLVSGVIIWRPYFAPAFSIPVIRFALMLHSFAAVALIVVIMVHIYAALWVKGTITAMVEGWVTKTWAKKHHPRWYREVRQKQEKSSE
;
A
#
# COMPACT_ATOMS: atom_id res chain seq x y z
N MET A 1 10.17 -5.53 12.69
CA MET A 1 9.70 -4.82 11.49
C MET A 1 9.33 -5.79 10.36
N PHE A 2 10.28 -6.46 9.69
CA PHE A 2 9.98 -7.34 8.55
C PHE A 2 8.97 -8.45 8.85
N ALA A 3 9.05 -9.11 10.01
CA ALA A 3 8.06 -10.11 10.43
C ALA A 3 6.63 -9.54 10.52
N SER A 4 6.46 -8.35 11.10
CA SER A 4 5.17 -7.66 11.18
C SER A 4 4.62 -7.33 9.79
N PHE A 5 5.48 -6.90 8.86
CA PHE A 5 5.10 -6.63 7.47
C PHE A 5 4.71 -7.90 6.71
N ILE A 6 5.36 -9.04 6.96
CA ILE A 6 4.98 -10.33 6.38
C ILE A 6 3.57 -10.73 6.85
N ILE A 7 3.29 -10.60 8.15
CA ILE A 7 1.95 -10.88 8.69
C ILE A 7 0.90 -9.97 8.04
N MET A 8 1.20 -8.67 7.92
CA MET A 8 0.33 -7.72 7.25
C MET A 8 0.13 -8.04 5.75
N PHE A 9 1.17 -8.48 5.06
CA PHE A 9 1.10 -8.90 3.66
C PHE A 9 0.06 -10.00 3.49
N PHE A 10 0.20 -11.12 4.20
CA PHE A 10 -0.74 -12.23 4.08
C PHE A 10 -2.18 -11.85 4.47
N ARG A 11 -2.33 -10.91 5.42
CA ARG A 11 -3.65 -10.40 5.81
C ARG A 11 -4.32 -9.54 4.74
N TYR A 12 -3.55 -8.74 3.99
CA TYR A 12 -4.10 -7.70 3.12
C TYR A 12 -3.91 -7.95 1.61
N TRP A 13 -3.07 -8.90 1.20
CA TRP A 13 -2.71 -9.05 -0.22
C TRP A 13 -3.94 -9.34 -1.12
N HIS A 14 -4.88 -10.17 -0.66
CA HIS A 14 -6.10 -10.51 -1.40
C HIS A 14 -6.95 -9.27 -1.75
N HIS A 15 -6.96 -8.25 -0.88
CA HIS A 15 -7.70 -7.02 -1.11
C HIS A 15 -6.95 -6.02 -2.02
N ASN A 16 -5.67 -6.27 -2.29
CA ASN A 16 -4.79 -5.40 -3.07
C ASN A 16 -4.47 -5.96 -4.47
N LEU A 17 -5.19 -6.99 -4.91
CA LEU A 17 -5.11 -7.49 -6.29
C LEU A 17 -5.67 -6.45 -7.26
N ILE A 18 -4.95 -6.25 -8.37
CA ILE A 18 -5.33 -5.30 -9.43
C ILE A 18 -6.43 -5.93 -10.28
N ASN A 19 -7.56 -5.25 -10.35
CA ASN A 19 -8.75 -5.64 -11.10
C ASN A 19 -8.97 -4.69 -12.28
N ARG A 20 -9.87 -5.06 -13.20
CA ARG A 20 -10.18 -4.21 -14.38
C ARG A 20 -10.71 -2.82 -14.01
N ASP A 21 -11.42 -2.70 -12.89
CA ASP A 21 -11.93 -1.41 -12.40
C ASP A 21 -10.80 -0.47 -11.95
N ASP A 22 -9.67 -1.03 -11.51
CA ASP A 22 -8.51 -0.23 -11.14
C ASP A 22 -7.86 0.43 -12.36
N ILE A 23 -7.94 -0.22 -13.53
CA ILE A 23 -7.50 0.35 -14.81
C ILE A 23 -8.41 1.53 -15.19
N PHE A 24 -9.72 1.40 -14.95
CA PHE A 24 -10.66 2.52 -15.16
C PHE A 24 -10.37 3.68 -14.21
N TRP A 25 -10.06 3.40 -12.94
CA TRP A 25 -9.61 4.40 -11.98
C TRP A 25 -8.32 5.10 -12.46
N ALA A 26 -7.33 4.33 -12.93
CA ALA A 26 -6.05 4.85 -13.42
C ALA A 26 -6.23 5.78 -14.63
N LYS A 27 -7.11 5.44 -15.58
CA LYS A 27 -7.43 6.29 -16.74
C LYS A 27 -8.05 7.64 -16.34
N ASN A 28 -8.70 7.71 -15.19
CA ASN A 28 -9.39 8.90 -14.70
C ASN A 28 -8.65 9.64 -13.58
N ILE A 29 -7.34 9.40 -13.42
CA ILE A 29 -6.53 9.96 -12.32
C ILE A 29 -6.62 11.49 -12.23
N ARG A 30 -6.78 12.19 -13.37
CA ARG A 30 -6.93 13.66 -13.40
C ARG A 30 -8.19 14.14 -12.67
N LYS A 31 -9.31 13.41 -12.79
CA LYS A 31 -10.57 13.74 -12.09
C LYS A 31 -10.47 13.47 -10.59
N ILE A 32 -9.76 12.41 -10.21
CA ILE A 32 -9.51 12.04 -8.81
C ILE A 32 -8.67 13.11 -8.12
N VAL A 33 -7.65 13.65 -8.79
CA VAL A 33 -6.82 14.75 -8.27
C VAL A 33 -7.65 16.02 -8.01
N VAL A 34 -8.70 16.25 -8.79
CA VAL A 34 -9.66 17.36 -8.61
C VAL A 34 -10.78 17.01 -7.61
N ASN A 35 -10.69 15.85 -6.94
CA ASN A 35 -11.64 15.37 -5.94
C ASN A 35 -13.04 15.06 -6.49
N GLU A 36 -13.14 14.73 -7.78
CA GLU A 36 -14.36 14.18 -8.39
C GLU A 36 -14.49 12.67 -8.10
N GLU A 37 -15.73 12.22 -7.99
CA GLU A 37 -16.05 10.80 -7.77
C GLU A 37 -15.91 10.02 -9.08
N VAL A 38 -15.02 9.02 -9.11
CA VAL A 38 -14.76 8.25 -10.33
C VAL A 38 -14.52 6.79 -10.04
N GLY A 39 -15.26 5.95 -10.77
CA GLY A 39 -15.14 4.50 -10.73
C GLY A 39 -15.82 3.84 -9.54
N ASP A 40 -16.02 2.54 -9.67
CA ASP A 40 -16.62 1.71 -8.62
C ASP A 40 -15.53 1.14 -7.69
N THR A 41 -15.00 2.00 -6.82
CA THR A 41 -13.85 1.67 -5.98
C THR A 41 -14.22 0.63 -4.91
N GLY A 42 -13.43 -0.45 -4.85
CA GLY A 42 -13.50 -1.49 -3.81
C GLY A 42 -12.93 -1.02 -2.47
N ARG A 43 -12.54 -1.97 -1.62
CA ARG A 43 -12.00 -1.68 -0.28
C ARG A 43 -10.73 -0.81 -0.30
N TYR A 44 -9.90 -0.96 -1.34
CA TYR A 44 -8.76 -0.11 -1.62
C TYR A 44 -8.85 0.41 -3.05
N ASN A 45 -8.43 1.66 -3.26
CA ASN A 45 -8.29 2.25 -4.60
C ASN A 45 -6.98 1.82 -5.27
N PHE A 46 -6.87 2.04 -6.59
CA PHE A 46 -5.67 1.67 -7.33
C PHE A 46 -4.39 2.35 -6.80
N GLY A 47 -4.45 3.62 -6.40
CA GLY A 47 -3.31 4.31 -5.79
C GLY A 47 -2.81 3.65 -4.51
N GLN A 48 -3.73 3.26 -3.62
CA GLN A 48 -3.42 2.52 -2.39
C GLN A 48 -2.82 1.14 -2.69
N LYS A 49 -3.32 0.45 -3.73
CA LYS A 49 -2.74 -0.83 -4.18
C LYS A 49 -1.32 -0.65 -4.72
N CYS A 50 -1.07 0.39 -5.51
CA CYS A 50 0.27 0.72 -5.99
C CYS A 50 1.24 1.01 -4.85
N VAL A 51 0.83 1.79 -3.85
CA VAL A 51 1.63 2.05 -2.65
C VAL A 51 1.92 0.75 -1.89
N PHE A 52 0.93 -0.13 -1.73
CA PHE A 52 1.10 -1.44 -1.08
C PHE A 52 2.16 -2.29 -1.79
N TRP A 53 2.04 -2.48 -3.11
CA TRP A 53 2.99 -3.27 -3.88
C TRP A 53 4.39 -2.64 -3.94
N ALA A 54 4.48 -1.32 -4.11
CA ALA A 54 5.74 -0.60 -4.08
C ALA A 54 6.46 -0.77 -2.74
N ALA A 55 5.73 -0.61 -1.62
CA ALA A 55 6.29 -0.79 -0.28
C ALA A 55 6.83 -2.22 -0.07
N ILE A 56 6.10 -3.25 -0.53
CA ILE A 56 6.53 -4.65 -0.42
C ILE A 56 7.81 -4.90 -1.23
N ILE A 57 7.84 -4.46 -2.49
CA ILE A 57 9.00 -4.64 -3.36
C ILE A 57 10.23 -3.99 -2.73
N PHE A 58 10.13 -2.74 -2.31
CA PHE A 58 11.27 -2.04 -1.71
C PHE A 58 11.68 -2.62 -0.35
N LEU A 59 10.75 -3.11 0.47
CA LEU A 59 11.08 -3.79 1.71
C LEU A 59 11.84 -5.10 1.45
N VAL A 60 11.43 -5.89 0.46
CA VAL A 60 12.15 -7.12 0.08
C VAL A 60 13.55 -6.76 -0.44
N LEU A 61 13.67 -5.75 -1.30
CA LEU A 61 14.97 -5.28 -1.79
C LEU A 61 15.87 -4.81 -0.65
N LEU A 62 15.34 -4.05 0.31
CA LEU A 62 16.07 -3.60 1.50
C LEU A 62 16.50 -4.76 2.39
N LEU A 63 15.65 -5.77 2.58
CA LEU A 63 15.98 -6.95 3.37
C LEU A 63 17.13 -7.74 2.73
N VAL A 64 17.00 -8.07 1.44
CA VAL A 64 18.00 -8.87 0.72
C VAL A 64 19.33 -8.12 0.65
N SER A 65 19.31 -6.87 0.19
CA SER A 65 20.53 -6.05 0.11
C SER A 65 21.12 -5.75 1.48
N GLY A 66 20.28 -5.54 2.49
CA GLY A 66 20.67 -5.29 3.88
C GLY A 66 21.40 -6.48 4.49
N VAL A 67 20.90 -7.71 4.28
CA VAL A 67 21.58 -8.94 4.70
C VAL A 67 22.94 -9.07 4.00
N ILE A 68 23.03 -8.80 2.69
CA ILE A 68 24.30 -8.89 1.95
C ILE A 68 25.36 -7.93 2.49
N ILE A 69 24.99 -6.70 2.87
CA ILE A 69 25.94 -5.69 3.39
C ILE A 69 26.16 -5.78 4.90
N TRP A 70 25.47 -6.67 5.61
CA TRP A 70 25.49 -6.71 7.07
C TRP A 70 26.82 -7.25 7.61
N ARG A 71 27.65 -6.34 8.11
CA ARG A 71 28.90 -6.65 8.81
C ARG A 71 28.69 -6.76 10.32
N PRO A 72 29.45 -7.62 11.04
CA PRO A 72 30.39 -8.61 10.50
C PRO A 72 29.73 -9.94 10.08
N TYR A 73 28.42 -10.10 10.27
CA TYR A 73 27.76 -11.42 10.27
C TYR A 73 27.63 -12.09 8.89
N PHE A 74 27.19 -11.36 7.87
CA PHE A 74 26.82 -11.94 6.57
C PHE A 74 27.69 -11.43 5.42
N ALA A 75 28.11 -10.16 5.46
CA ALA A 75 28.92 -9.55 4.41
C ALA A 75 30.22 -10.29 4.07
N PRO A 76 30.97 -10.90 5.02
CA PRO A 76 32.18 -11.65 4.68
C PRO A 76 31.93 -12.89 3.80
N ALA A 77 30.71 -13.40 3.75
CA ALA A 77 30.35 -14.55 2.90
C ALA A 77 30.14 -14.17 1.43
N PHE A 78 30.10 -12.87 1.10
CA PHE A 78 29.86 -12.38 -0.26
C PHE A 78 31.12 -11.76 -0.87
N SER A 79 31.23 -11.83 -2.20
CA SER A 79 32.34 -11.19 -2.92
C SER A 79 32.21 -9.66 -2.89
N ILE A 80 33.35 -8.96 -2.96
CA ILE A 80 33.38 -7.49 -2.94
C ILE A 80 32.50 -6.84 -4.02
N PRO A 81 32.44 -7.33 -5.29
CA PRO A 81 31.53 -6.79 -6.29
C PRO A 81 30.05 -6.88 -5.90
N VAL A 82 29.64 -8.00 -5.30
CA VAL A 82 28.25 -8.21 -4.83
C VAL A 82 27.90 -7.27 -3.70
N ILE A 83 28.82 -7.07 -2.74
CA ILE A 83 28.61 -6.12 -1.64
C ILE A 83 28.45 -4.69 -2.17
N ARG A 84 29.26 -4.27 -3.16
CA ARG A 84 29.16 -2.93 -3.76
C ARG A 84 27.83 -2.72 -4.48
N PHE A 85 27.38 -3.72 -5.25
CA PHE A 85 26.07 -3.68 -5.91
C PHE A 85 24.94 -3.65 -4.89
N ALA A 86 25.01 -4.47 -3.85
CA ALA A 86 24.02 -4.50 -2.77
C ALA A 86 23.95 -3.16 -2.04
N LEU A 87 25.08 -2.47 -1.82
CA LEU A 87 25.10 -1.15 -1.21
C LEU A 87 24.35 -0.12 -2.06
N MET A 88 24.63 -0.07 -3.37
CA MET A 88 23.93 0.80 -4.32
C MET A 88 22.43 0.51 -4.34
N LEU A 89 22.06 -0.77 -4.45
CA LEU A 89 20.67 -1.21 -4.48
C LEU A 89 19.94 -0.87 -3.17
N HIS A 90 20.60 -1.03 -2.03
CA HIS A 90 20.05 -0.70 -0.71
C HIS A 90 19.77 0.80 -0.60
N SER A 91 20.75 1.64 -0.95
CA SER A 91 20.59 3.09 -0.93
C SER A 91 19.47 3.56 -1.85
N PHE A 92 19.39 3.01 -3.07
CA PHE A 92 18.30 3.32 -4.00
C PHE A 92 16.94 2.90 -3.45
N ALA A 93 16.81 1.66 -2.96
CA ALA A 93 15.56 1.14 -2.39
C ALA A 93 15.13 1.95 -1.15
N ALA A 94 16.08 2.40 -0.32
CA ALA A 94 15.79 3.22 0.85
C ALA A 94 15.20 4.57 0.45
N VAL A 95 15.83 5.28 -0.51
CA VAL A 95 15.33 6.57 -1.00
C VAL A 95 13.97 6.41 -1.67
N ALA A 96 13.82 5.41 -2.53
CA ALA A 96 12.54 5.14 -3.20
C ALA A 96 11.41 4.83 -2.20
N LEU A 97 11.68 4.02 -1.16
CA LEU A 97 10.71 3.73 -0.11
C LEU A 97 10.35 4.98 0.69
N ILE A 98 11.31 5.84 1.01
CA ILE A 98 11.04 7.12 1.70
C ILE A 98 10.07 7.97 0.86
N VAL A 99 10.29 8.10 -0.45
CA VAL A 99 9.38 8.83 -1.35
C VAL A 99 7.98 8.21 -1.36
N VAL A 100 7.88 6.88 -1.44
CA VAL A 100 6.58 6.17 -1.37
C VAL A 100 5.85 6.48 -0.05
N ILE A 101 6.56 6.47 1.07
CA ILE A 101 5.98 6.78 2.39
C ILE A 101 5.55 8.25 2.47
N MET A 102 6.31 9.19 1.91
CA MET A 102 5.91 10.61 1.85
C MET A 102 4.60 10.79 1.10
N VAL A 103 4.47 10.16 -0.08
CA VAL A 103 3.22 10.19 -0.87
C VAL A 103 2.06 9.54 -0.10
N HIS A 104 2.31 8.42 0.58
CA HIS A 104 1.32 7.73 1.39
C HIS A 104 0.79 8.61 2.54
N ILE A 105 1.68 9.26 3.29
CA ILE A 105 1.32 10.16 4.39
C ILE A 105 0.53 11.36 3.85
N TYR A 106 0.99 11.96 2.75
CA TYR A 106 0.28 13.07 2.12
C TYR A 106 -1.15 12.68 1.71
N ALA A 107 -1.32 11.52 1.08
CA ALA A 107 -2.64 11.01 0.68
C ALA A 107 -3.56 10.78 1.89
N ALA A 108 -3.03 10.25 3.00
CA ALA A 108 -3.79 10.05 4.23
C ALA A 108 -4.25 11.37 4.88
N LEU A 109 -3.44 12.44 4.78
CA LEU A 109 -3.78 13.78 5.28
C LEU A 109 -4.76 14.53 4.37
N TRP A 110 -4.67 14.29 3.06
CA TRP A 110 -5.51 14.90 2.05
C TRP A 110 -6.95 14.36 2.10
N VAL A 111 -7.11 13.04 2.18
CA VAL A 111 -8.42 12.39 2.30
C VAL A 111 -8.88 12.40 3.76
N LYS A 112 -9.65 13.42 4.13
CA LYS A 112 -10.18 13.59 5.51
C LYS A 112 -10.95 12.35 5.97
N GLY A 113 -10.73 11.95 7.23
CA GLY A 113 -11.29 10.75 7.83
C GLY A 113 -10.43 9.49 7.69
N THR A 114 -9.42 9.48 6.80
CA THR A 114 -8.53 8.32 6.61
C THR A 114 -7.67 8.04 7.84
N ILE A 115 -7.17 9.06 8.53
CA ILE A 115 -6.37 8.88 9.75
C ILE A 115 -7.21 8.28 10.88
N THR A 116 -8.43 8.78 11.09
CA THR A 116 -9.39 8.19 12.05
C THR A 116 -9.67 6.74 11.70
N ALA A 117 -9.84 6.41 10.41
CA ALA A 117 -10.01 5.03 9.97
C ALA A 117 -8.84 4.11 10.36
N MET A 118 -7.60 4.63 10.29
CA MET A 118 -6.39 3.86 10.61
C MET A 118 -6.16 3.73 12.13
N VAL A 119 -6.46 4.77 12.90
CA VAL A 119 -6.18 4.82 14.35
C VAL A 119 -7.33 4.23 15.16
N GLU A 120 -8.56 4.60 14.84
CA GLU A 120 -9.76 4.20 15.59
C GLU A 120 -10.50 3.02 14.95
N GLY A 121 -10.22 2.69 13.69
CA GLY A 121 -10.76 1.51 13.02
C GLY A 121 -12.17 1.64 12.45
N TRP A 122 -12.77 2.83 12.47
CA TRP A 122 -14.12 3.08 11.93
C TRP A 122 -14.17 4.25 10.94
N VAL A 123 -15.20 4.27 10.09
CA VAL A 123 -15.45 5.32 9.10
C VAL A 123 -16.92 5.68 9.03
N THR A 124 -17.23 6.92 8.65
CA THR A 124 -18.62 7.34 8.44
C THR A 124 -19.20 6.72 7.16
N LYS A 125 -20.52 6.48 7.14
CA LYS A 125 -21.23 5.96 5.96
C LYS A 125 -21.05 6.87 4.74
N THR A 126 -21.08 8.19 4.95
CA THR A 126 -20.87 9.19 3.90
C THR A 126 -19.48 9.09 3.30
N TRP A 127 -18.45 8.91 4.14
CA TRP A 127 -17.08 8.73 3.67
C TRP A 127 -16.92 7.45 2.84
N ALA A 128 -17.49 6.33 3.33
CA ALA A 128 -17.45 5.05 2.65
C ALA A 128 -18.17 5.11 1.29
N LYS A 129 -19.35 5.74 1.23
CA LYS A 129 -20.09 5.93 -0.02
C LYS A 129 -19.32 6.76 -1.04
N LYS A 130 -18.63 7.83 -0.59
CA LYS A 130 -17.89 8.75 -1.46
C LYS A 130 -16.58 8.16 -1.99
N HIS A 131 -15.76 7.56 -1.13
CA HIS A 131 -14.40 7.12 -1.51
C HIS A 131 -14.32 5.64 -1.89
N HIS A 132 -15.24 4.82 -1.38
CA HIS A 132 -15.23 3.36 -1.55
C HIS A 132 -16.65 2.80 -1.81
N PRO A 133 -17.34 3.26 -2.88
CA PRO A 133 -18.75 2.96 -3.13
C PRO A 133 -19.04 1.46 -3.24
N ARG A 134 -18.18 0.67 -3.87
CA ARG A 134 -18.39 -0.79 -3.99
C ARG A 134 -18.30 -1.48 -2.63
N TRP A 135 -17.27 -1.14 -1.86
CA TRP A 135 -17.09 -1.70 -0.52
C TRP A 135 -18.27 -1.35 0.41
N TYR A 136 -18.80 -0.12 0.31
CA TYR A 136 -20.00 0.27 1.05
C TYR A 136 -21.21 -0.61 0.72
N ARG A 137 -21.44 -0.93 -0.57
CA ARG A 137 -22.52 -1.83 -0.99
C ARG A 137 -22.33 -3.25 -0.48
N GLU A 138 -21.11 -3.79 -0.58
CA GLU A 138 -20.77 -5.13 -0.07
C GLU A 138 -21.03 -5.26 1.44
N VAL A 139 -20.63 -4.26 2.23
CA VAL A 139 -20.85 -4.27 3.68
C VAL A 139 -22.35 -4.21 4.01
N ARG A 140 -23.11 -3.36 3.32
CA ARG A 140 -24.57 -3.27 3.51
C ARG A 140 -25.26 -4.60 3.21
N GLN A 141 -24.97 -5.21 2.07
CA GLN A 141 -25.55 -6.50 1.69
C GLN A 141 -25.23 -7.59 2.72
N LYS A 142 -24.03 -7.57 3.30
CA LYS A 142 -23.63 -8.53 4.33
C LYS A 142 -24.36 -8.30 5.67
N GLN A 143 -24.66 -7.04 6.01
CA GLN A 143 -25.45 -6.71 7.22
C GLN A 143 -26.91 -7.12 7.07
N GLU A 144 -27.51 -6.86 5.90
CA GLU A 144 -28.89 -7.24 5.58
C GLU A 144 -29.05 -8.78 5.70
N LYS A 145 -28.15 -9.57 5.10
CA LYS A 145 -28.15 -11.04 5.20
C LYS A 145 -27.89 -11.62 6.59
N SER A 146 -27.29 -10.85 7.50
CA SER A 146 -27.03 -11.30 8.88
C SER A 146 -28.18 -10.97 9.83
N SER A 147 -29.14 -10.16 9.36
CA SER A 147 -30.30 -9.72 10.12
C SER A 147 -31.57 -10.52 9.74
N GLU A 148 -31.48 -11.33 8.68
CA GLU A 148 -32.42 -12.40 8.30
C GLU A 148 -32.03 -13.72 8.97
#